data_AF-A0A6A6EF58-F1
#
_entry.id   AF-A0A6A6EF58-F1
#
_cell.length_a   1.000
_cell.length_b   1.000
_cell.length_c   1.000
_cell.angle_alpha   90.00
_cell.angle_beta   90.00
_cell.angle_gamma   90.00
#
_symmetry.space_group_name_H-M   'P 1'
#
loop_
_entity.id
_entity.type
_entity.pdbx_description
1 polymer ?
#
loop_
_entity_poly.entity_id
_entity_poly.type
_entity_poly.pdbx_seq_one_letter_code
_entity_poly.pdbx_strand_id
1 'polypeptide(L)'
;MVSFTLTAGIAMLASMAAAVPFPFDATSLLPHHLNARQEQMPPDCTEYCSVSAGCVCIIRPTNCVATYIVDAGETCGTVVDRFNNFTATALFKWNPEIGKECFGLRAYVPVCIGVPGYEYPGPVKGGDIMTAADTPVPVQPNIISNCTKFEYTDSKGSPNLATILQTNGITKQQWNEWNVPGQDPNEDWAAWAGYFSCVAA
;
A
#
# COMPACT_ATOMS: atom_id res chain seq x y z
N MET A 1 57.27 -63.93 -17.69
CA MET A 1 56.12 -64.29 -16.83
C MET A 1 55.79 -63.09 -15.96
N VAL A 2 54.78 -62.28 -16.31
CA VAL A 2 53.89 -61.60 -15.35
C VAL A 2 52.62 -61.30 -16.14
N SER A 3 51.49 -61.87 -15.73
CA SER A 3 50.17 -61.68 -16.36
C SER A 3 49.34 -60.76 -15.46
N PHE A 4 48.72 -59.75 -16.04
CA PHE A 4 47.83 -58.81 -15.37
C PHE A 4 46.41 -59.38 -15.31
N THR A 5 45.77 -59.32 -14.13
CA THR A 5 44.32 -59.46 -14.00
C THR A 5 43.77 -58.32 -13.14
N LEU A 6 42.99 -57.45 -13.78
CA LEU A 6 42.10 -56.47 -13.14
C LEU A 6 40.92 -57.20 -12.49
N THR A 7 40.56 -56.81 -11.26
CA THR A 7 39.19 -56.98 -10.76
C THR A 7 38.71 -55.66 -10.19
N ALA A 8 37.61 -55.16 -10.76
CA ALA A 8 36.88 -53.99 -10.32
C ALA A 8 35.84 -54.42 -9.27
N GLY A 9 35.90 -53.84 -8.07
CA GLY A 9 34.87 -53.98 -7.05
C GLY A 9 34.06 -52.68 -6.95
N ILE A 10 32.83 -52.68 -7.48
CA ILE A 10 31.85 -51.61 -7.29
C ILE A 10 31.10 -51.90 -5.98
N ALA A 11 31.36 -51.12 -4.94
CA ALA A 11 30.53 -51.11 -3.73
C ALA A 11 29.43 -50.04 -3.89
N MET A 12 28.19 -50.47 -4.11
CA MET A 12 27.02 -49.59 -4.01
C MET A 12 26.68 -49.40 -2.52
N LEU A 13 26.92 -48.20 -2.00
CA LEU A 13 26.35 -47.76 -0.72
C LEU A 13 24.99 -47.13 -0.99
N ALA A 14 23.92 -47.92 -0.78
CA ALA A 14 22.57 -47.39 -0.66
C ALA A 14 22.46 -46.70 0.72
N SER A 15 22.49 -45.37 0.72
CA SER A 15 22.16 -44.58 1.92
C SER A 15 20.65 -44.46 2.02
N MET A 16 20.04 -45.22 2.93
CA MET A 16 18.68 -44.99 3.37
C MET A 16 18.68 -43.84 4.38
N ALA A 17 18.32 -42.64 3.92
CA ALA A 17 17.99 -41.54 4.81
C ALA A 17 16.65 -41.84 5.50
N ALA A 18 16.70 -42.29 6.75
CA ALA A 18 15.54 -42.38 7.61
C ALA A 18 15.01 -40.97 7.87
N ALA A 19 13.85 -40.63 7.32
CA ALA A 19 13.13 -39.42 7.66
C ALA A 19 12.59 -39.57 9.10
N VAL A 20 13.27 -38.93 10.05
CA VAL A 20 12.76 -38.78 11.41
C VAL A 20 11.69 -37.69 11.35
N PRO A 21 10.42 -37.96 11.72
CA PRO A 21 9.42 -36.91 11.81
C PRO A 21 9.78 -36.04 13.01
N PHE A 22 10.40 -34.89 12.74
CA PHE A 22 10.52 -33.85 13.76
C PHE A 22 9.10 -33.36 14.09
N PRO A 23 8.72 -33.27 15.38
CA PRO A 23 7.51 -32.55 15.74
C PRO A 23 7.71 -31.09 15.33
N PHE A 24 6.98 -30.65 14.32
CA PHE A 24 6.84 -29.23 14.01
C PHE A 24 6.15 -28.58 15.21
N ASP A 25 6.94 -27.98 16.09
CA ASP A 25 6.43 -27.05 17.07
C ASP A 25 6.06 -25.76 16.33
N ALA A 26 4.78 -25.63 15.99
CA ALA A 26 4.22 -24.52 15.23
C ALA A 26 4.09 -23.22 16.05
N THR A 27 4.77 -23.11 17.19
CA THR A 27 4.70 -21.92 18.06
C THR A 27 5.83 -20.90 17.85
N SER A 28 6.72 -21.12 16.87
CA SER A 28 7.79 -20.17 16.50
C SER A 28 7.63 -19.57 15.10
N LEU A 29 6.43 -19.08 14.78
CA LEU A 29 6.22 -18.13 13.69
C LEU A 29 5.91 -16.76 14.29
N LEU A 30 6.89 -15.88 14.29
CA LEU A 30 6.62 -14.44 14.20
C LEU A 30 6.53 -14.08 12.72
N PRO A 31 5.33 -13.91 12.14
CA PRO A 31 5.18 -13.08 10.96
C PRO A 31 4.93 -11.64 11.43
N HIS A 32 5.85 -10.76 11.08
CA HIS A 32 5.54 -9.33 11.02
C HIS A 32 4.33 -9.15 10.06
N HIS A 33 3.23 -8.63 10.59
CA HIS A 33 2.25 -7.78 9.91
C HIS A 33 1.72 -8.20 8.52
N LEU A 34 1.38 -9.47 8.29
CA LEU A 34 0.27 -9.73 7.36
C LEU A 34 -1.02 -9.43 8.12
N ASN A 35 -1.51 -8.19 8.04
CA ASN A 35 -2.82 -7.83 8.57
C ASN A 35 -3.84 -8.83 8.02
N ALA A 36 -4.57 -9.51 8.91
CA ALA A 36 -5.69 -10.42 8.63
C ALA A 36 -6.89 -9.76 7.90
N ARG A 37 -6.66 -8.64 7.17
CA ARG A 37 -7.67 -7.85 6.46
C ARG A 37 -8.31 -8.57 5.28
N GLN A 38 -7.61 -9.49 4.61
CA GLN A 38 -8.21 -10.24 3.50
C GLN A 38 -9.22 -11.29 3.98
N GLU A 39 -9.22 -11.70 5.25
CA GLU A 39 -10.18 -12.69 5.77
C GLU A 39 -11.55 -12.07 6.11
N GLN A 40 -11.63 -10.75 6.30
CA GLN A 40 -12.87 -10.05 6.69
C GLN A 40 -13.53 -9.25 5.57
N MET A 41 -12.85 -9.11 4.43
CA MET A 41 -13.42 -8.45 3.24
C MET A 41 -14.15 -9.50 2.38
N PRO A 42 -15.37 -9.20 1.92
CA PRO A 42 -16.07 -10.10 1.01
C PRO A 42 -15.31 -10.18 -0.34
N PRO A 43 -15.29 -11.36 -1.00
CA PRO A 43 -14.62 -11.53 -2.28
C PRO A 43 -15.32 -10.75 -3.40
N ASP A 44 -16.63 -10.54 -3.25
CA ASP A 44 -17.48 -9.83 -4.19
C ASP A 44 -17.93 -8.50 -3.58
N CYS A 45 -18.11 -7.50 -4.44
CA CYS A 45 -18.70 -6.24 -4.00
C CYS A 45 -20.20 -6.34 -3.83
N THR A 46 -20.74 -5.49 -2.96
CA THR A 46 -22.18 -5.27 -2.83
C THR A 46 -22.58 -4.10 -3.72
N GLU A 47 -23.66 -4.23 -4.48
CA GLU A 47 -24.22 -3.11 -5.22
C GLU A 47 -24.96 -2.16 -4.25
N TYR A 48 -24.55 -0.89 -4.26
CA TYR A 48 -25.25 0.20 -3.56
C TYR A 48 -25.85 1.14 -4.60
N CYS A 49 -27.18 1.25 -4.57
CA CYS A 49 -27.92 2.14 -5.44
C CYS A 49 -28.60 3.24 -4.63
N SER A 50 -28.40 4.49 -5.04
CA SER A 50 -29.22 5.61 -4.57
C SER A 50 -29.54 6.57 -5.70
N VAL A 51 -30.55 7.41 -5.51
CA VAL A 51 -30.91 8.45 -6.49
C VAL A 51 -29.76 9.41 -6.76
N SER A 52 -28.96 9.72 -5.74
CA SER A 52 -27.86 10.70 -5.84
C SER A 52 -26.54 10.08 -6.30
N ALA A 53 -26.25 8.84 -5.92
CA ALA A 53 -25.00 8.17 -6.27
C ALA A 53 -25.08 7.38 -7.59
N GLY A 54 -26.29 7.08 -8.08
CA GLY A 54 -26.50 5.97 -9.00
C GLY A 54 -26.22 4.62 -8.32
N CYS A 55 -25.96 3.59 -9.12
CA CYS A 55 -25.52 2.29 -8.63
C CYS A 55 -23.99 2.18 -8.69
N VAL A 56 -23.40 1.72 -7.60
CA VAL A 56 -21.96 1.54 -7.44
C VAL A 56 -21.65 0.24 -6.73
N CYS A 57 -20.56 -0.40 -7.14
CA CYS A 57 -19.99 -1.58 -6.51
C CYS A 57 -19.13 -1.12 -5.32
N ILE A 58 -19.48 -1.53 -4.11
CA ILE A 58 -18.75 -1.18 -2.88
C ILE A 58 -18.24 -2.42 -2.16
N ILE A 59 -17.04 -2.33 -1.58
CA ILE A 59 -16.40 -3.42 -0.85
C ILE A 59 -16.14 -2.92 0.56
N ARG A 60 -16.73 -3.56 1.55
CA ARG A 60 -16.58 -3.17 2.95
C ARG A 60 -16.25 -4.37 3.83
N PRO A 61 -15.37 -4.20 4.84
CA PRO A 61 -15.08 -5.28 5.76
C PRO A 61 -16.32 -5.60 6.60
N THR A 62 -16.53 -6.88 6.89
CA THR A 62 -17.69 -7.38 7.65
C THR A 62 -17.74 -6.84 9.09
N ASN A 63 -16.60 -6.46 9.66
CA ASN A 63 -16.49 -5.84 10.97
C ASN A 63 -16.50 -4.30 10.93
N CYS A 64 -16.97 -3.68 9.84
CA CYS A 64 -17.19 -2.25 9.81
C CYS A 64 -18.24 -1.85 10.86
N VAL A 65 -17.85 -1.05 11.84
CA VAL A 65 -18.73 -0.61 12.94
C VAL A 65 -19.21 0.83 12.81
N ALA A 66 -18.60 1.61 11.91
CA ALA A 66 -18.98 2.99 11.65
C ALA A 66 -18.90 3.29 10.15
N THR A 67 -19.94 3.96 9.63
CA THR A 67 -20.04 4.37 8.23
C THR A 67 -20.30 5.85 8.09
N TYR A 68 -19.85 6.44 6.99
CA TYR A 68 -20.10 7.83 6.62
C TYR A 68 -20.54 7.92 5.16
N ILE A 69 -21.53 8.76 4.86
CA ILE A 69 -21.92 9.07 3.48
C ILE A 69 -21.11 10.27 3.03
N VAL A 70 -20.28 10.10 2.01
CA VAL A 70 -19.38 11.14 1.49
C VAL A 70 -20.20 12.31 0.96
N ASP A 71 -19.86 13.53 1.37
CA ASP A 71 -20.48 14.74 0.85
C ASP A 71 -19.93 15.11 -0.54
N ALA A 72 -20.69 15.89 -1.31
CA ALA A 72 -20.23 16.37 -2.60
C ALA A 72 -18.97 17.24 -2.47
N GLY A 73 -17.93 16.90 -3.23
CA GLY A 73 -16.66 17.64 -3.27
C GLY A 73 -15.64 17.22 -2.21
N GLU A 74 -15.95 16.24 -1.37
CA GLU A 74 -14.98 15.71 -0.42
C GLU A 74 -13.89 14.85 -1.10
N THR A 75 -12.72 14.86 -0.47
CA THR A 75 -11.57 14.02 -0.81
C THR A 75 -11.22 13.14 0.39
N CYS A 76 -10.35 12.14 0.23
CA CYS A 76 -9.88 11.35 1.38
C CYS A 76 -9.25 12.24 2.44
N GLY A 77 -8.52 13.29 2.03
CA GLY A 77 -7.92 14.26 2.94
C GLY A 77 -8.98 14.97 3.79
N THR A 78 -10.00 15.56 3.15
CA THR A 78 -11.04 16.27 3.91
C THR A 78 -11.88 15.34 4.79
N VAL A 79 -12.12 14.10 4.34
CA VAL A 79 -12.82 13.08 5.14
C VAL A 79 -12.00 12.71 6.38
N VAL A 80 -10.69 12.44 6.24
CA VAL A 80 -9.87 12.06 7.40
C VAL A 80 -9.68 13.23 8.37
N ASP A 81 -9.54 14.45 7.85
CA ASP A 81 -9.42 15.66 8.66
C ASP A 81 -10.69 15.92 9.49
N ARG A 82 -11.87 15.62 8.91
CA ARG A 82 -13.17 15.77 9.57
C ARG A 82 -13.27 14.91 10.83
N PHE A 83 -12.80 13.66 10.79
CA PHE A 83 -12.96 12.72 11.89
C PHE A 83 -11.73 12.62 12.80
N ASN A 84 -10.53 12.86 12.25
CA ASN A 84 -9.25 12.91 12.97
C ASN A 84 -9.00 11.69 13.89
N ASN A 85 -9.41 10.51 13.44
CA ASN A 85 -9.27 9.23 14.16
C ASN A 85 -8.93 8.04 13.24
N PHE A 86 -8.69 8.28 11.95
CA PHE A 86 -8.14 7.32 11.00
C PHE A 86 -7.35 8.04 9.91
N THR A 87 -6.49 7.31 9.20
CA THR A 87 -5.69 7.84 8.08
C THR A 87 -6.35 7.52 6.73
N ALA A 88 -5.98 8.25 5.67
CA ALA A 88 -6.45 7.94 4.32
C ALA A 88 -6.02 6.53 3.86
N THR A 89 -4.86 6.06 4.33
CA THR A 89 -4.44 4.66 4.15
C THR A 89 -5.40 3.67 4.82
N ALA A 90 -5.90 3.97 6.02
CA ALA A 90 -6.90 3.14 6.69
C ALA A 90 -8.24 3.19 5.95
N LEU A 91 -8.67 4.38 5.52
CA LEU A 91 -9.89 4.58 4.72
C LEU A 91 -9.86 3.74 3.43
N PHE A 92 -8.77 3.78 2.68
CA PHE A 92 -8.57 2.93 1.50
C PHE A 92 -8.58 1.44 1.85
N LYS A 93 -7.90 1.04 2.93
CA LYS A 93 -7.89 -0.37 3.35
C LYS A 93 -9.26 -0.88 3.78
N TRP A 94 -10.20 -0.01 4.15
CA TRP A 94 -11.59 -0.39 4.47
C TRP A 94 -12.56 -0.22 3.31
N ASN A 95 -12.16 0.49 2.27
CA ASN A 95 -12.95 0.81 1.08
C ASN A 95 -12.02 0.79 -0.14
N PRO A 96 -11.55 -0.40 -0.59
CA PRO A 96 -10.54 -0.52 -1.64
C PRO A 96 -10.97 0.11 -2.98
N GLU A 97 -12.28 0.24 -3.22
CA GLU A 97 -12.85 0.86 -4.40
C GLU A 97 -12.46 2.34 -4.58
N ILE A 98 -11.99 3.01 -3.52
CA ILE A 98 -11.58 4.42 -3.63
C ILE A 98 -10.22 4.59 -4.32
N GLY A 99 -9.43 3.53 -4.43
CA GLY A 99 -8.09 3.55 -5.04
C GLY A 99 -7.02 4.24 -4.19
N LYS A 100 -5.74 4.06 -4.56
CA LYS A 100 -4.61 4.65 -3.82
C LYS A 100 -4.47 6.14 -4.10
N GLU A 101 -4.96 6.60 -5.24
CA GLU A 101 -5.02 8.00 -5.65
C GLU A 101 -6.22 8.71 -4.99
N CYS A 102 -7.11 7.97 -4.33
CA CYS A 102 -8.38 8.43 -3.77
C CYS A 102 -9.41 8.92 -4.81
N PHE A 103 -9.15 8.80 -6.12
CA PHE A 103 -10.10 9.28 -7.14
C PHE A 103 -11.40 8.47 -7.21
N GLY A 104 -11.45 7.28 -6.61
CA GLY A 104 -12.66 6.47 -6.52
C GLY A 104 -13.59 6.87 -5.37
N LEU A 105 -13.23 7.87 -4.54
CA LEU A 105 -14.12 8.37 -3.50
C LEU A 105 -15.31 9.10 -4.15
N ARG A 106 -16.52 8.57 -3.97
CA ARG A 106 -17.73 9.07 -4.63
C ARG A 106 -18.67 9.73 -3.65
N ALA A 107 -19.15 10.91 -4.02
CA ALA A 107 -20.21 11.59 -3.30
C ALA A 107 -21.46 10.70 -3.19
N TYR A 108 -22.15 10.81 -2.05
CA TYR A 108 -23.38 10.10 -1.71
C TYR A 108 -23.25 8.57 -1.59
N VAL A 109 -22.01 8.05 -1.56
CA VAL A 109 -21.70 6.64 -1.34
C VAL A 109 -21.24 6.44 0.10
N PRO A 110 -21.75 5.41 0.81
CA PRO A 110 -21.32 5.11 2.17
C PRO A 110 -19.94 4.43 2.17
N VAL A 111 -19.02 5.00 2.94
CA VAL A 111 -17.71 4.44 3.23
C VAL A 111 -17.62 3.97 4.68
N CYS A 112 -16.87 2.90 4.91
CA CYS A 112 -16.47 2.47 6.24
C CYS A 112 -15.41 3.41 6.81
N ILE A 113 -15.63 3.91 8.02
CA ILE A 113 -14.73 4.84 8.71
C ILE A 113 -14.26 4.32 10.08
N GLY A 114 -14.62 3.09 10.43
CA GLY A 114 -14.22 2.51 11.69
C GLY A 114 -14.35 0.99 11.70
N VAL A 115 -13.28 0.34 12.13
CA VAL A 115 -13.24 -1.09 12.45
C VAL A 115 -12.68 -1.28 13.87
N PRO A 116 -13.12 -2.31 14.62
CA PRO A 116 -12.57 -2.60 15.94
C PRO A 116 -11.07 -2.91 15.88
N GLY A 117 -10.33 -2.48 16.91
CA GLY A 117 -8.90 -2.77 17.06
C GLY A 117 -7.98 -1.95 16.17
N TYR A 118 -8.50 -1.00 15.39
CA TYR A 118 -7.65 -0.03 14.70
C TYR A 118 -7.07 0.99 15.69
N GLU A 119 -5.75 1.04 15.74
CA GLU A 119 -5.02 2.07 16.48
C GLU A 119 -4.64 3.21 15.53
N TYR A 120 -5.10 4.42 15.85
CA TYR A 120 -4.81 5.60 15.06
C TYR A 120 -3.39 6.10 15.35
N PRO A 121 -2.47 6.10 14.36
CA PRO A 121 -1.08 6.52 14.59
C PRO A 121 -0.93 8.05 14.69
N GLY A 122 -2.01 8.80 14.53
CA GLY A 122 -2.00 10.25 14.37
C GLY A 122 -2.15 10.69 12.92
N PRO A 123 -2.28 12.01 12.68
CA PRO A 123 -2.45 12.56 11.35
C PRO A 123 -1.12 12.50 10.58
N VAL A 124 -1.21 12.27 9.27
CA VAL A 124 -0.10 12.45 8.34
C VAL A 124 0.15 13.94 8.16
N LYS A 125 1.40 14.37 8.25
CA LYS A 125 1.83 15.76 8.15
C LYS A 125 2.77 15.95 6.97
N GLY A 126 2.90 17.20 6.52
CA GLY A 126 3.86 17.55 5.47
C GLY A 126 5.27 17.12 5.84
N GLY A 127 5.92 16.39 4.94
CA GLY A 127 7.27 15.85 5.11
C GLY A 127 7.31 14.45 5.74
N ASP A 128 6.16 13.88 6.10
CA ASP A 128 6.11 12.49 6.56
C ASP A 128 6.55 11.55 5.43
N ILE A 129 7.40 10.58 5.79
CA ILE A 129 7.93 9.57 4.88
C ILE A 129 7.24 8.23 5.13
N MET A 130 6.78 7.61 4.05
CA MET A 130 6.22 6.25 4.05
C MET A 130 6.97 5.35 3.08
N THR A 131 6.99 4.05 3.37
CA THR A 131 7.51 3.02 2.48
C THR A 131 6.40 2.43 1.62
N ALA A 132 6.76 1.68 0.58
CA ALA A 132 5.79 0.92 -0.22
C ALA A 132 4.93 -0.03 0.64
N ALA A 133 5.48 -0.59 1.72
CA ALA A 133 4.77 -1.51 2.61
C ALA A 133 3.63 -0.84 3.39
N ASP A 134 3.77 0.45 3.69
CA ASP A 134 2.74 1.22 4.41
C ASP A 134 1.47 1.40 3.54
N THR A 135 1.65 1.32 2.22
CA THR A 135 0.62 1.62 1.21
C THR A 135 0.11 3.06 1.36
N PRO A 136 0.95 4.07 1.03
CA PRO A 136 0.60 5.46 1.21
C PRO A 136 -0.65 5.82 0.40
N VAL A 137 -1.50 6.67 0.98
CA VAL A 137 -2.71 7.20 0.34
C VAL A 137 -2.94 8.64 0.84
N PRO A 138 -3.30 9.60 -0.03
CA PRO A 138 -3.38 9.44 -1.48
C PRO A 138 -2.00 9.57 -2.14
N VAL A 139 -1.71 8.81 -3.19
CA VAL A 139 -0.51 8.95 -4.01
C VAL A 139 -0.80 9.78 -5.26
N GLN A 140 0.18 10.55 -5.74
CA GLN A 140 0.04 11.22 -7.04
C GLN A 140 -0.19 10.17 -8.14
N PRO A 141 -1.00 10.49 -9.16
CA PRO A 141 -1.18 9.59 -10.29
C PRO A 141 0.13 9.40 -11.06
N ASN A 142 0.24 8.27 -11.73
CA ASN A 142 1.37 7.92 -12.62
C ASN A 142 2.72 7.75 -11.91
N ILE A 143 2.79 7.64 -10.58
CA ILE A 143 4.04 7.25 -9.91
C ILE A 143 4.51 5.87 -10.41
N ILE A 144 5.81 5.74 -10.64
CA ILE A 144 6.44 4.47 -11.04
C ILE A 144 6.19 3.36 -10.04
N SER A 145 6.04 2.13 -10.54
CA SER A 145 5.65 0.97 -9.72
C SER A 145 6.70 0.49 -8.72
N ASN A 146 7.98 0.79 -8.95
CA ASN A 146 9.09 0.41 -8.05
C ASN A 146 9.47 1.49 -7.04
N CYS A 147 8.64 2.53 -6.85
CA CYS A 147 8.90 3.51 -5.81
C CYS A 147 9.00 2.87 -4.42
N THR A 148 10.09 3.13 -3.69
CA THR A 148 10.38 2.55 -2.37
C THR A 148 10.11 3.52 -1.23
N LYS A 149 10.20 4.83 -1.47
CA LYS A 149 9.95 5.88 -0.48
C LYS A 149 9.04 6.97 -1.04
N PHE A 150 8.09 7.38 -0.21
CA PHE A 150 7.07 8.37 -0.54
C PHE A 150 7.12 9.49 0.49
N GLU A 151 7.02 10.75 0.04
CA GLU A 151 6.95 11.92 0.92
C GLU A 151 5.63 12.66 0.72
N TYR A 152 4.97 12.98 1.83
CA TYR A 152 3.68 13.68 1.83
C TYR A 152 3.85 15.20 1.70
N THR A 153 3.17 15.79 0.73
CA THR A 153 2.94 17.24 0.67
C THR A 153 1.57 17.52 1.29
N ASP A 154 1.51 18.36 2.33
CA ASP A 154 0.25 18.68 3.01
C ASP A 154 -0.70 19.53 2.13
N SER A 155 -1.92 19.77 2.64
CA SER A 155 -2.95 20.56 1.95
C SER A 155 -2.57 22.04 1.72
N LYS A 156 -1.48 22.52 2.34
CA LYS A 156 -0.94 23.87 2.14
C LYS A 156 0.23 23.88 1.16
N GLY A 157 0.58 22.74 0.57
CA GLY A 157 1.70 22.60 -0.36
C GLY A 157 3.05 22.51 0.34
N SER A 158 3.10 22.03 1.59
CA SER A 158 4.33 21.92 2.38
C SER A 158 4.68 20.45 2.67
N PRO A 159 5.93 20.02 2.45
CA PRO A 159 7.00 20.73 1.75
C PRO A 159 6.67 20.90 0.26
N ASN A 160 7.12 22.00 -0.35
CA ASN A 160 7.02 22.17 -1.80
C ASN A 160 8.12 21.35 -2.51
N LEU A 161 8.04 21.24 -3.84
CA LEU A 161 8.99 20.42 -4.61
C LEU A 161 10.45 20.84 -4.36
N ALA A 162 10.77 22.15 -4.34
CA ALA A 162 12.13 22.61 -4.09
C ALA A 162 12.70 22.08 -2.75
N THR A 163 11.86 22.06 -1.71
CA THR A 163 12.22 21.54 -0.38
C THR A 163 12.39 20.01 -0.40
N ILE A 164 11.50 19.29 -1.10
CA ILE A 164 11.59 17.84 -1.29
C ILE A 164 12.90 17.46 -2.00
N LEU A 165 13.22 18.14 -3.11
CA LEU A 165 14.45 17.90 -3.87
C LEU A 165 15.70 18.12 -3.00
N GLN A 166 15.73 19.25 -2.27
CA GLN A 166 16.84 19.59 -1.40
C GLN A 166 17.02 18.59 -0.25
N THR A 167 15.93 18.23 0.44
CA THR A 167 15.98 17.40 1.65
C THR A 167 16.32 15.94 1.32
N ASN A 168 15.86 15.43 0.18
CA ASN A 168 16.17 14.06 -0.26
C ASN A 168 17.46 13.97 -1.09
N GLY A 169 18.07 15.09 -1.47
CA GLY A 169 19.28 15.10 -2.30
C GLY A 169 19.05 14.55 -3.71
N ILE A 170 17.87 14.80 -4.29
CA ILE A 170 17.46 14.33 -5.62
C ILE A 170 17.30 15.50 -6.59
N THR A 171 17.55 15.25 -7.87
CA THR A 171 17.34 16.26 -8.93
C THR A 171 15.87 16.34 -9.35
N LYS A 172 15.48 17.49 -9.93
CA LYS A 172 14.15 17.66 -10.55
C LYS A 172 13.90 16.58 -11.61
N GLN A 173 14.93 16.28 -12.42
CA GLN A 173 14.85 15.26 -13.46
C GLN A 173 14.51 13.87 -12.88
N GLN A 174 15.23 13.45 -11.83
CA GLN A 174 14.94 12.18 -11.15
C GLN A 174 13.53 12.15 -10.55
N TRP A 175 13.10 13.23 -9.89
CA TRP A 175 11.74 13.30 -9.33
C TRP A 175 10.68 13.20 -10.45
N ASN A 176 10.88 13.90 -11.57
CA ASN A 176 9.98 13.84 -12.72
C ASN A 176 9.93 12.43 -13.33
N GLU A 177 11.07 11.75 -13.49
CA GLU A 177 11.14 10.37 -13.97
C GLU A 177 10.34 9.39 -13.10
N TRP A 178 10.25 9.66 -11.79
CA TRP A 178 9.51 8.80 -10.85
C TRP A 178 8.03 9.16 -10.70
N ASN A 179 7.66 10.43 -10.86
CA ASN A 179 6.31 10.93 -10.54
C ASN A 179 5.46 11.26 -11.78
N VAL A 180 6.09 11.54 -12.91
CA VAL A 180 5.43 11.83 -14.20
C VAL A 180 6.17 11.11 -15.36
N PRO A 181 6.36 9.79 -15.26
CA PRO A 181 7.08 9.01 -16.27
C PRO A 181 6.44 9.18 -17.65
N GLY A 182 7.28 9.33 -18.67
CA GLY A 182 6.86 9.55 -20.06
C GLY A 182 6.53 11.00 -20.42
N GLN A 183 6.60 11.94 -19.47
CA GLN A 183 6.58 13.38 -19.74
C GLN A 183 7.99 13.95 -19.92
N ASP A 184 8.10 15.22 -20.33
CA ASP A 184 9.39 15.90 -20.40
C ASP A 184 10.04 15.95 -19.01
N PRO A 185 11.21 15.32 -18.82
CA PRO A 185 11.85 15.24 -17.51
C PRO A 185 12.47 16.58 -17.07
N ASN A 186 12.56 17.58 -17.95
CA ASN A 186 13.09 18.91 -17.64
C ASN A 186 12.01 19.95 -17.32
N GLU A 187 10.73 19.62 -17.53
CA GLU A 187 9.60 20.51 -17.27
C GLU A 187 9.46 20.85 -15.78
N ASP A 188 8.89 22.02 -15.48
CA ASP A 188 8.69 22.54 -14.12
C ASP A 188 7.40 22.00 -13.50
N TRP A 189 7.35 20.68 -13.31
CA TRP A 189 6.27 20.02 -12.56
C TRP A 189 6.30 20.39 -11.07
N ALA A 190 5.21 20.08 -10.37
CA ALA A 190 5.07 20.34 -8.94
C ALA A 190 4.52 19.12 -8.20
N ALA A 191 4.90 18.99 -6.93
CA ALA A 191 4.26 18.05 -6.01
C ALA A 191 2.83 18.53 -5.69
N TRP A 192 1.87 17.61 -5.70
CA TRP A 192 0.46 17.89 -5.47
C TRP A 192 0.17 18.02 -3.98
N ALA A 193 -0.41 19.16 -3.59
CA ALA A 193 -0.86 19.38 -2.22
C ALA A 193 -1.88 18.31 -1.80
N GLY A 194 -1.66 17.71 -0.65
CA GLY A 194 -2.46 16.62 -0.10
C GLY A 194 -2.09 15.22 -0.60
N TYR A 195 -0.99 15.04 -1.33
CA TYR A 195 -0.57 13.75 -1.90
C TYR A 195 0.85 13.36 -1.54
N PHE A 196 1.09 12.05 -1.55
CA PHE A 196 2.41 11.45 -1.53
C PHE A 196 3.05 11.47 -2.92
N SER A 197 4.31 11.89 -2.99
CA SER A 197 5.17 11.80 -4.19
C SER A 197 6.31 10.81 -3.96
N CYS A 198 6.83 10.20 -5.02
CA CYS A 198 7.98 9.31 -4.95
C CYS A 198 9.28 10.10 -4.78
N VAL A 199 10.11 9.67 -3.82
CA VAL A 199 11.42 10.29 -3.52
C VAL A 199 12.58 9.30 -3.51
N ALA A 200 12.32 8.00 -3.73
CA ALA A 200 13.33 6.99 -4.03
C ALA A 200 12.69 5.75 -4.70
N ALA A 201 13.38 5.09 -5.63
CA ALA A 201 12.92 3.93 -6.38
C ALA A 201 14.04 2.94 -6.73
#